data_AF-A0A7V1JC81-F1
#
_entry.id   AF-A0A7V1JC81-F1
#
_cell.length_a   1.000
_cell.length_b   1.000
_cell.length_c   1.000
_cell.angle_alpha   90.00
_cell.angle_beta   90.00
_cell.angle_gamma   90.00
#
_symmetry.space_group_name_H-M   'P 1'
#
loop_
_entity.id
_entity.type
_entity.pdbx_description
1 polymer ?
#
loop_
_entity_poly.entity_id
_entity_poly.type
_entity_poly.pdbx_seq_one_letter_code
_entity_poly.pdbx_strand_id
1 'polypeptide(L)' 'MDKEFIKQITRMSSLGLNLIISILFGIFIGLELDKYFGFKYLLLIIFVILGFLAGIYEIYRAIKKELNTKL' A
#
# COMPACT_ATOMS: atom_id res chain seq x y z
N MET A 1 17.84 -13.24 20.26
CA MET A 1 17.19 -12.32 19.29
C MET A 1 16.55 -11.22 20.10
N ASP A 2 17.10 -10.01 20.01
CA ASP A 2 16.70 -8.91 20.88
C ASP A 2 15.28 -8.46 20.55
N LYS A 3 14.45 -8.22 21.58
CA LYS A 3 13.04 -7.82 21.40
C LYS A 3 12.91 -6.54 20.56
N GLU A 4 13.91 -5.66 20.62
CA GLU A 4 13.95 -4.45 19.79
C GLU A 4 14.15 -4.75 18.31
N PHE A 5 14.99 -5.73 17.96
CA PHE A 5 15.23 -6.12 16.58
C PHE A 5 13.96 -6.69 15.93
N ILE A 6 13.23 -7.54 16.66
CA ILE A 6 11.93 -8.07 16.22
C ILE A 6 10.94 -6.91 16.01
N LYS A 7 10.85 -5.98 16.95
CA LYS A 7 9.93 -4.84 16.88
C LYS A 7 10.21 -3.94 15.68
N GLN A 8 11.49 -3.68 15.37
CA GLN A 8 11.88 -2.88 14.21
C GLN A 8 11.51 -3.57 12.90
N ILE A 9 11.80 -4.87 12.77
CA ILE A 9 11.45 -5.67 11.59
C ILE A 9 9.93 -5.72 11.41
N THR A 10 9.17 -6.02 12.47
CA THR A 10 7.70 -6.06 12.38
C THR A 10 7.13 -4.73 11.88
N ARG A 11 7.70 -3.61 12.33
CA ARG A 11 7.26 -2.27 11.90
C ARG A 11 7.56 -2.03 10.42
N MET A 12 8.78 -2.33 9.97
CA MET A 12 9.15 -2.19 8.55
C MET A 12 8.35 -3.14 7.65
N SER A 13 8.16 -4.39 8.07
CA SER A 13 7.36 -5.38 7.35
C SER A 13 5.90 -4.95 7.24
N SER A 14 5.32 -4.37 8.29
CA SER A 14 3.93 -3.88 8.23
C SER A 14 3.72 -2.79 7.17
N LEU A 15 4.69 -1.91 6.97
CA LEU A 15 4.64 -0.89 5.92
C LEU A 15 4.69 -1.50 4.51
N GLY A 16 5.57 -2.49 4.30
CA GLY A 16 5.63 -3.23 3.03
C GLY A 16 4.36 -4.04 2.77
N LEU A 17 3.81 -4.67 3.80
CA LEU A 17 2.54 -5.40 3.70
C LEU A 17 1.38 -4.46 3.36
N ASN A 18 1.31 -3.27 3.96
CA ASN A 18 0.27 -2.29 3.64
C ASN A 18 0.32 -1.86 2.16
N LEU A 19 1.52 -1.70 1.59
CA LEU A 19 1.68 -1.41 0.15
C LEU A 19 1.12 -2.56 -0.70
N ILE A 20 1.49 -3.81 -0.41
CA ILE A 20 1.02 -4.99 -1.14
C ILE A 20 -0.51 -5.10 -1.05
N ILE A 21 -1.07 -4.95 0.15
CA ILE A 21 -2.52 -5.00 0.39
C ILE A 21 -3.23 -3.90 -0.41
N SER A 22 -2.70 -2.68 -0.44
CA SER A 22 -3.28 -1.56 -1.18
C SER A 22 -3.33 -1.84 -2.69
N ILE A 23 -2.27 -2.44 -3.25
CA ILE A 23 -2.24 -2.85 -4.66
C ILE A 23 -3.26 -3.95 -4.93
N LEU A 24 -3.33 -4.97 -4.06
CA LEU A 24 -4.30 -6.07 -4.20
C LEU A 24 -5.75 -5.55 -4.19
N PHE A 25 -6.06 -4.58 -3.33
CA PHE A 25 -7.36 -3.91 -3.33
C PHE A 25 -7.64 -3.19 -4.64
N GLY A 26 -6.65 -2.45 -5.19
CA GLY A 26 -6.77 -1.80 -6.49
C GLY A 26 -7.01 -2.79 -7.63
N ILE A 27 -6.30 -3.92 -7.63
CA ILE A 27 -6.51 -5.01 -8.61
C ILE A 27 -7.92 -5.58 -8.47
N PHE A 28 -8.36 -5.90 -7.26
CA PHE A 28 -9.66 -6.51 -7.00
C PHE A 28 -10.81 -5.64 -7.52
N ILE A 29 -10.81 -4.36 -7.10
CA ILE A 29 -11.82 -3.38 -7.51
C ILE A 29 -11.73 -3.12 -9.03
N GLY A 30 -10.52 -2.97 -9.56
CA GLY A 30 -10.28 -2.73 -10.97
C GLY A 30 -10.80 -3.86 -11.87
N LEU A 31 -10.60 -5.12 -11.48
CA LEU A 31 -11.13 -6.28 -12.21
C LEU A 31 -12.65 -6.37 -12.16
N GLU A 32 -13.26 -6.12 -11.01
CA GLU A 32 -14.73 -6.14 -10.90
C GLU A 32 -15.37 -5.03 -11.74
N LEU A 33 -14.77 -3.85 -11.74
CA LEU A 33 -15.23 -2.72 -12.56
C LEU A 33 -15.02 -2.96 -14.06
N ASP A 34 -13.87 -3.46 -14.49
CA ASP A 34 -13.65 -3.78 -15.91
C ASP A 34 -14.64 -4.83 -16.42
N LYS A 35 -15.03 -5.80 -15.59
CA LYS A 35 -16.09 -6.78 -15.93
C LYS A 35 -17.46 -6.12 -16.12
N TYR A 36 -17.78 -5.09 -15.33
CA TYR A 36 -19.07 -4.41 -15.40
C TYR A 36 -19.15 -3.44 -16.58
N PHE A 37 -18.08 -2.72 -16.88
CA PHE A 37 -18.05 -1.71 -17.95
C PHE A 37 -17.58 -2.25 -19.31
N GLY A 38 -16.98 -3.45 -19.36
CA GLY A 38 -16.49 -4.06 -20.60
C GLY A 38 -15.22 -3.40 -21.16
N PHE A 39 -14.53 -2.57 -20.37
CA PHE A 39 -13.24 -1.99 -20.78
C PHE A 39 -12.14 -3.06 -20.75
N LYS A 40 -11.25 -3.04 -21.76
CA LYS A 40 -10.09 -3.94 -21.87
C LYS A 40 -8.98 -3.56 -20.87
N TYR A 41 -9.22 -3.72 -19.57
CA TYR A 41 -8.20 -3.55 -18.51
C TYR A 41 -7.81 -2.10 -18.17
N LEU A 42 -8.56 -1.10 -18.64
CA LEU A 42 -8.23 0.31 -18.39
C LEU A 42 -8.50 0.70 -16.94
N LEU A 43 -9.62 0.26 -16.35
CA LEU A 43 -9.94 0.58 -14.97
C LEU A 43 -8.98 -0.13 -14.02
N LEU A 44 -8.62 -1.39 -14.32
CA LEU A 44 -7.57 -2.09 -13.59
C LEU A 44 -6.27 -1.29 -13.49
N ILE A 45 -5.73 -0.81 -14.61
CA ILE A 45 -4.47 -0.05 -14.60
C ILE A 45 -4.58 1.20 -13.72
N ILE A 46 -5.69 1.93 -13.83
CA ILE A 46 -5.92 3.14 -13.03
C ILE A 46 -5.97 2.80 -11.54
N PHE A 47 -6.76 1.80 -11.13
CA PHE A 47 -6.90 1.42 -9.72
C PHE A 47 -5.62 0.82 -9.13
N VAL A 48 -4.82 0.11 -9.93
CA VAL A 48 -3.51 -0.38 -9.52
C VAL A 48 -2.55 0.76 -9.25
N ILE A 49 -2.50 1.76 -10.15
CA ILE A 49 -1.67 2.96 -9.96
C ILE A 49 -2.13 3.71 -8.70
N LEU A 50 -3.44 3.87 -8.49
CA LEU A 50 -3.98 4.52 -7.30
C LEU A 50 -3.63 3.74 -6.02
N GLY A 51 -3.75 2.41 -6.03
CA GLY A 51 -3.38 1.55 -4.91
C GLY A 51 -1.88 1.61 -4.59
N PHE A 52 -1.05 1.67 -5.63
CA PHE A 52 0.40 1.85 -5.47
C PHE A 52 0.75 3.21 -4.88
N LEU A 53 0.16 4.29 -5.40
CA LEU A 53 0.36 5.65 -4.88
C LEU A 53 -0.13 5.78 -3.43
N ALA A 54 -1.26 5.17 -3.09
CA ALA A 54 -1.80 5.12 -1.74
C ALA A 54 -0.84 4.41 -0.78
N GLY A 55 -0.31 3.24 -1.17
CA GLY A 55 0.65 2.51 -0.35
C GLY A 55 1.96 3.28 -0.14
N ILE A 56 2.49 3.94 -1.18
CA ILE A 56 3.66 4.83 -1.03
C ILE A 56 3.35 6.00 -0.10
N TYR A 57 2.18 6.62 -0.26
CA TYR A 57 1.76 7.73 0.59
C TYR A 57 1.68 7.32 2.07
N GLU A 58 1.20 6.10 2.34
CA GLU A 58 1.16 5.54 3.70
C GLU A 58 2.55 5.37 4.29
N ILE A 59 3.51 4.84 3.52
CA ILE A 59 4.92 4.73 3.92
C ILE A 59 5.50 6.11 4.21
N TYR A 60 5.30 7.07 3.31
CA TYR A 60 5.78 8.45 3.49
C TYR A 60 5.20 9.09 4.75
N ARG A 61 3.89 8.92 4.98
CA ARG A 61 3.20 9.42 6.17
C ARG A 61 3.73 8.79 7.45
N ALA A 62 4.01 7.49 7.44
CA ALA A 62 4.58 6.77 8.58
C ALA A 62 5.98 7.30 8.92
N ILE A 63 6.86 7.45 7.92
CA ILE A 63 8.20 8.01 8.09
C ILE A 63 8.13 9.45 8.60
N LYS A 64 7.29 10.30 7.99
CA LYS A 64 7.12 11.70 8.40
C LYS A 64 6.64 11.80 9.85
N LYS A 65 5.71 10.94 10.26
CA LYS A 65 5.23 10.88 11.65
C LYS A 65 6.37 10.50 12.60
N GLU A 66 7.19 9.52 12.23
CA GLU A 66 8.31 9.07 13.05
C GLU A 66 9.41 10.14 13.18
N LEU A 67 9.68 10.91 12.10
CA LEU A 67 10.58 12.06 12.13
C LEU A 67 10.07 13.20 13.03
N ASN A 68 8.78 13.55 12.91
CA ASN A 68 8.20 14.67 13.66
C ASN A 68 7.97 14.35 15.15
N THR A 69 8.00 13.07 15.53
CA THR A 69 7.91 12.64 16.96
C THR A 69 9.28 12.66 17.64
N LYS A 70 10.38 12.82 16.88
CA LYS A 70 11.76 12.90 17.40
C LYS A 70 12.31 14.33 17.51
N LEU A 71 11.55 15.33 17.07
CA LEU A 71 11.80 16.77 17.27
C LEU A 71 11.01 17.25 18.48
#